data_AF-E0UT49-F1
#
_entry.id   AF-E0UT49-F1
#
_cell.length_a   1.000
_cell.length_b   1.000
_cell.length_c   1.000
_cell.angle_alpha   90.00
_cell.angle_beta   90.00
_cell.angle_gamma   90.00
#
_symmetry.space_group_name_H-M   'P 1'
#
loop_
_entity.id
_entity.type
_entity.pdbx_description
1 polymer ?
#
loop_
_entity_poly.entity_id
_entity_poly.type
_entity_poly.pdbx_seq_one_letter_code
_entity_poly.pdbx_strand_id
1 'polypeptide(L)'
;MRKLLLSMAALPLVIGGLSVSASADGINILDNMKLKGEIRPRYENVDDGNTATANANAYTARTKLSVTADLLGVDGLTATIGGISVNNFGSHEYNDGTTSYTDGTKPYSKVVDPQDAMISNAAINYKVGDTLLHAGRGQVNLDNQRFIGTVGWRQLERSYDSVFVANNSIKNLSVLAAWVYGFAGVSGTTTADTNTVLLHAVYNVMPELKVTAYDYMIANTHDTYGLALTGNVKLDMAKLNYRAEYASQNDATMEKGTQTPTTGKADAYYYNLDLGANVNGILAGVNYEFLSGANASGSETAFSTPLATGHKFNGWADMFLGTPSGGLKDFNVRLGYTAKGLGKLLAVYHDFTADTTTGLGTDDLGSEFDAVYTNKIPGVNNLTGLLKYADYSKGTATGYTNDVQKIWVGLDYKFALK
;
A
#
# COMPACT_ATOMS: atom_id res chain seq x y z
N MET A 1 -8.09 33.58 19.44
CA MET A 1 -8.05 32.23 20.04
C MET A 1 -9.35 31.51 19.73
N ARG A 2 -9.41 30.83 18.57
CA ARG A 2 -10.58 30.02 18.21
C ARG A 2 -10.47 28.70 18.98
N LYS A 3 -11.55 28.31 19.66
CA LYS A 3 -11.63 27.08 20.45
C LYS A 3 -11.21 25.90 19.57
N LEU A 4 -10.16 25.17 19.96
CA LEU A 4 -9.96 23.81 19.46
C LEU A 4 -11.22 23.02 19.83
N LEU A 5 -12.09 22.79 18.86
CA LEU A 5 -13.02 21.68 18.94
C LEU A 5 -12.16 20.43 18.75
N LEU A 6 -11.60 19.91 19.85
CA LEU A 6 -11.28 18.48 19.89
C LEU A 6 -12.62 17.78 19.66
N SER A 7 -12.92 17.43 18.40
CA SER A 7 -13.67 16.21 18.17
C SER A 7 -12.74 15.09 18.62
N MET A 8 -12.64 14.89 19.94
CA MET A 8 -12.51 13.54 20.44
C MET A 8 -13.67 12.83 19.76
N ALA A 9 -13.38 12.05 18.73
CA ALA A 9 -14.12 10.82 18.52
C ALA A 9 -13.90 10.03 19.81
N ALA A 10 -14.64 10.41 20.86
CA ALA A 10 -15.16 9.49 21.81
C ALA A 10 -16.03 8.55 20.96
N LEU A 11 -15.39 7.60 20.30
CA LEU A 11 -15.89 6.25 20.39
C LEU A 11 -15.96 6.04 21.89
N PRO A 12 -17.15 6.05 22.51
CA PRO A 12 -17.23 5.67 23.89
C PRO A 12 -16.51 4.33 23.93
N LEU A 13 -15.47 4.27 24.75
CA LEU A 13 -14.97 3.04 25.31
C LEU A 13 -16.17 2.47 26.07
N VAL A 14 -17.16 1.92 25.36
CA VAL A 14 -18.05 0.91 25.90
C VAL A 14 -17.20 -0.36 25.92
N ILE A 15 -16.18 -0.32 26.76
CA ILE A 15 -15.82 -1.43 27.62
C ILE A 15 -16.80 -1.36 28.83
N GLY A 16 -18.08 -1.08 28.56
CA GLY A 16 -19.13 -1.65 29.38
C GLY A 16 -19.14 -3.11 28.96
N GLY A 17 -18.86 -4.01 29.89
CA GLY A 17 -18.74 -5.43 29.60
C GLY A 17 -19.82 -5.86 28.62
N LEU A 18 -19.41 -6.21 27.40
CA LEU A 18 -20.14 -7.17 26.61
C LEU A 18 -19.93 -8.53 27.28
N SER A 19 -20.38 -8.65 28.53
CA SER A 19 -21.03 -9.88 28.95
C SER A 19 -22.24 -9.99 28.04
N VAL A 20 -22.05 -10.60 26.86
CA VAL A 20 -23.14 -11.24 26.15
C VAL A 20 -23.56 -12.40 27.05
N SER A 21 -24.32 -12.09 28.10
CA SER A 21 -25.11 -13.07 28.81
C SER A 21 -26.29 -13.40 27.91
N ALA A 22 -26.03 -14.15 26.84
CA ALA A 22 -27.08 -14.78 26.05
C ALA A 22 -27.34 -16.17 26.62
N SER A 23 -28.24 -16.19 27.60
CA SER A 23 -29.10 -17.31 28.02
C SER A 23 -28.46 -18.62 28.46
N ALA A 24 -28.91 -19.10 29.62
CA ALA A 24 -28.60 -20.41 30.20
C ALA A 24 -29.12 -21.62 29.37
N ASP A 25 -29.64 -21.42 28.15
CA ASP A 25 -30.00 -22.45 27.16
C ASP A 25 -29.90 -21.93 25.69
N GLY A 26 -29.10 -20.89 25.42
CA GLY A 26 -29.01 -20.22 24.11
C GLY A 26 -27.78 -20.57 23.27
N ILE A 27 -27.88 -20.48 21.94
CA ILE A 27 -26.74 -20.59 21.01
C ILE A 27 -25.74 -19.47 21.34
N ASN A 28 -24.50 -19.85 21.67
CA ASN A 28 -23.44 -18.89 21.85
C ASN A 28 -23.08 -18.24 20.50
N ILE A 29 -23.32 -16.94 20.38
CA ILE A 29 -23.21 -16.23 19.10
C ILE A 29 -21.76 -15.81 18.83
N LEU A 30 -21.00 -15.44 19.85
CA LEU A 30 -19.62 -14.95 19.74
C LEU A 30 -18.72 -15.53 20.83
N ASP A 31 -17.64 -16.19 20.42
CA ASP A 31 -16.65 -16.79 21.31
C ASP A 31 -15.22 -16.38 20.96
N ASN A 32 -14.27 -16.60 21.89
CA ASN A 32 -12.82 -16.42 21.67
C ASN A 32 -12.44 -15.06 21.05
N MET A 33 -13.05 -13.99 21.54
CA MET A 33 -12.84 -12.63 21.04
C MET A 33 -11.36 -12.21 21.13
N LYS A 34 -10.83 -11.64 20.05
CA LYS A 34 -9.47 -11.14 19.96
C LYS A 34 -9.51 -9.70 19.48
N LEU A 35 -9.09 -8.78 20.33
CA LEU A 35 -8.90 -7.38 19.97
C LEU A 35 -7.47 -7.18 19.45
N LYS A 36 -7.35 -6.46 18.33
CA LYS A 36 -6.08 -5.90 17.84
C LYS A 36 -6.22 -4.41 17.66
N GLY A 37 -5.15 -3.68 17.93
CA GLY A 37 -5.12 -2.24 17.74
C GLY A 37 -3.77 -1.70 17.32
N GLU A 38 -3.82 -0.52 16.70
CA GLU A 38 -2.67 0.27 16.27
C GLU A 38 -2.92 1.75 16.54
N ILE A 39 -1.93 2.44 17.08
CA ILE A 39 -1.89 3.91 17.18
C ILE A 39 -0.62 4.38 16.50
N ARG A 40 -0.77 5.27 15.51
CA ARG A 40 0.34 5.77 14.69
C ARG A 40 0.29 7.29 14.51
N PRO A 41 0.88 8.07 15.42
CA PRO A 41 1.15 9.48 15.15
C PRO A 41 2.28 9.63 14.12
N ARG A 42 2.12 10.57 13.21
CA ARG A 42 3.10 10.92 12.18
C ARG A 42 3.10 12.42 11.92
N TYR A 43 4.30 12.96 11.85
CA TYR A 43 4.59 14.23 11.20
C TYR A 43 5.06 13.95 9.76
N GLU A 44 4.53 14.70 8.80
CA GLU A 44 4.96 14.72 7.40
C GLU A 44 5.14 16.18 6.96
N ASN A 45 6.34 16.53 6.54
CA ASN A 45 6.65 17.80 5.89
C ASN A 45 6.82 17.58 4.39
N VAL A 46 6.28 18.50 3.57
CA VAL A 46 6.44 18.48 2.11
C VAL A 46 6.78 19.87 1.62
N ASP A 47 7.92 20.00 0.96
CA ASP A 47 8.24 21.08 0.04
C ASP A 47 8.13 20.51 -1.38
N ASP A 48 7.17 20.97 -2.15
CA ASP A 48 6.92 20.46 -3.51
C ASP A 48 7.61 21.30 -4.62
N GLY A 49 8.48 22.23 -4.22
CA GLY A 49 9.25 23.10 -5.11
C GLY A 49 8.40 24.03 -5.98
N ASN A 50 7.08 24.07 -5.79
CA ASN A 50 6.18 24.91 -6.56
C ASN A 50 6.08 26.30 -5.92
N THR A 51 6.46 27.34 -6.66
CA THR A 51 6.42 28.71 -6.13
C THR A 51 5.00 29.20 -5.83
N ALA A 52 3.97 28.55 -6.38
CA ALA A 52 2.56 28.85 -6.13
C ALA A 52 2.00 28.18 -4.85
N THR A 53 2.72 27.26 -4.22
CA THR A 53 2.30 26.56 -3.00
C THR A 53 3.12 27.05 -1.79
N ALA A 54 2.63 26.72 -0.60
CA ALA A 54 3.37 26.79 0.64
C ALA A 54 3.72 25.37 1.12
N ASN A 55 4.80 25.24 1.88
CA ASN A 55 5.25 23.94 2.39
C ASN A 55 4.21 23.37 3.36
N ALA A 56 3.96 22.07 3.28
CA ALA A 56 3.00 21.40 4.15
C ALA A 56 3.64 20.93 5.45
N ASN A 57 2.89 21.01 6.55
CA ASN A 57 3.19 20.39 7.84
C ASN A 57 1.96 19.60 8.31
N ALA A 58 1.97 18.29 8.12
CA ALA A 58 0.86 17.42 8.49
C ALA A 58 1.17 16.69 9.80
N TYR A 59 0.40 16.98 10.85
CA TYR A 59 0.48 16.30 12.14
C TYR A 59 -0.73 15.39 12.31
N THR A 60 -0.58 14.13 11.91
CA THR A 60 -1.68 13.17 11.87
C THR A 60 -1.51 12.09 12.93
N ALA A 61 -2.62 11.51 13.41
CA ALA A 61 -2.54 10.21 14.07
C ALA A 61 -3.66 9.28 13.60
N ARG A 62 -3.26 8.07 13.23
CA ARG A 62 -4.15 6.95 13.00
C ARG A 62 -4.43 6.23 14.30
N THR A 63 -5.69 5.85 14.49
CA THR A 63 -6.13 4.80 15.42
C THR A 63 -6.84 3.73 14.61
N LYS A 64 -6.38 2.48 14.69
CA LYS A 64 -7.04 1.32 14.07
C LYS A 64 -7.38 0.31 15.16
N LEU A 65 -8.60 -0.20 15.16
CA LEU A 65 -9.07 -1.24 16.08
C LEU A 65 -9.83 -2.30 15.29
N SER A 66 -9.63 -3.58 15.65
CA SER A 66 -10.39 -4.68 15.07
C SER A 66 -10.62 -5.77 16.11
N VAL A 67 -11.85 -6.27 16.18
CA VAL A 67 -12.23 -7.43 16.99
C VAL A 67 -12.55 -8.59 16.05
N THR A 68 -12.00 -9.76 16.33
CA THR A 68 -12.36 -11.02 15.65
C THR A 68 -12.88 -12.01 16.69
N ALA A 69 -13.97 -12.71 16.37
CA ALA A 69 -14.57 -13.71 17.25
C ALA A 69 -14.98 -14.95 16.43
N ASP A 70 -15.00 -16.10 17.09
CA ASP A 70 -15.64 -17.31 16.57
C ASP A 70 -17.16 -17.07 16.55
N LEU A 71 -17.86 -17.57 15.54
CA LEU A 71 -19.23 -17.21 15.24
C LEU A 71 -20.16 -18.43 15.31
N LEU A 72 -21.26 -18.31 16.06
CA LEU A 72 -22.35 -19.30 16.16
C LEU A 72 -21.90 -20.70 16.66
N GLY A 73 -20.75 -20.80 17.33
CA GLY A 73 -20.18 -22.09 17.75
C GLY A 73 -19.76 -23.00 16.58
N VAL A 74 -19.68 -22.48 15.36
CA VAL A 74 -19.28 -23.25 14.17
C VAL A 74 -17.76 -23.22 14.06
N ASP A 75 -17.13 -24.39 14.10
CA ASP A 75 -15.67 -24.51 13.96
C ASP A 75 -15.20 -23.89 12.63
N GLY A 76 -14.14 -23.10 12.71
CA GLY A 76 -13.58 -22.36 11.57
C GLY A 76 -14.39 -21.15 11.09
N LEU A 77 -15.59 -20.88 11.62
CA LEU A 77 -16.39 -19.70 11.27
C LEU A 77 -16.06 -18.53 12.20
N THR A 78 -15.66 -17.39 11.63
CA THR A 78 -15.29 -16.19 12.39
C THR A 78 -15.91 -14.94 11.79
N ALA A 79 -16.19 -13.96 12.64
CA ALA A 79 -16.58 -12.61 12.25
C ALA A 79 -15.51 -11.60 12.68
N THR A 80 -15.24 -10.60 11.84
CA THR A 80 -14.36 -9.49 12.16
C THR A 80 -15.07 -8.17 11.93
N ILE A 81 -15.03 -7.29 12.93
CA ILE A 81 -15.44 -5.89 12.81
C ILE A 81 -14.27 -5.00 13.22
N GLY A 82 -14.04 -3.91 12.50
CA GLY A 82 -12.94 -3.00 12.77
C GLY A 82 -13.13 -1.64 12.15
N GLY A 83 -12.55 -0.64 12.80
CA GLY A 83 -12.56 0.75 12.38
C GLY A 83 -11.15 1.31 12.30
N ILE A 84 -10.97 2.31 11.44
CA ILE A 84 -9.80 3.17 11.39
C ILE A 84 -10.25 4.62 11.44
N SER A 85 -9.51 5.45 12.17
CA SER A 85 -9.73 6.89 12.26
C SER A 85 -8.39 7.60 12.12
N VAL A 86 -8.38 8.70 11.38
CA VAL A 86 -7.26 9.61 11.21
C VAL A 86 -7.67 10.97 11.75
N ASN A 87 -6.82 11.57 12.58
CA ASN A 87 -7.06 12.88 13.18
C ASN A 87 -5.88 13.81 12.87
N ASN A 88 -6.15 15.10 12.64
CA ASN A 88 -5.14 16.15 12.51
C ASN A 88 -5.02 16.95 13.83
N PHE A 89 -3.82 17.03 14.41
CA PHE A 89 -3.58 17.65 15.72
C PHE A 89 -2.83 18.99 15.65
N GLY A 90 -2.39 19.45 14.48
CA GLY A 90 -1.42 20.54 14.36
C GLY A 90 -1.70 21.55 13.25
N SER A 91 -2.91 22.11 13.26
CA SER A 91 -3.45 23.09 12.28
C SER A 91 -3.53 22.59 10.84
N HIS A 92 -4.42 23.22 10.08
CA HIS A 92 -4.70 22.88 8.71
C HIS A 92 -3.61 23.41 7.76
N GLU A 93 -2.40 22.88 7.90
CA GLU A 93 -1.19 23.31 7.19
C GLU A 93 -0.78 22.33 6.10
N TYR A 94 -1.75 21.64 5.50
CA TYR A 94 -1.54 20.76 4.36
C TYR A 94 -2.83 20.65 3.55
N ASN A 95 -2.70 20.28 2.28
CA ASN A 95 -3.83 19.94 1.42
C ASN A 95 -4.08 18.43 1.47
N ASP A 96 -5.20 18.02 2.07
CA ASP A 96 -5.58 16.61 2.23
C ASP A 96 -6.31 16.01 1.03
N GLY A 97 -6.55 16.83 -0.01
CA GLY A 97 -7.30 16.47 -1.21
C GLY A 97 -8.81 16.72 -1.11
N THR A 98 -9.32 17.09 0.08
CA THR A 98 -10.73 17.43 0.31
C THR A 98 -10.92 18.92 0.57
N THR A 99 -10.00 19.53 1.32
CA THR A 99 -10.03 20.95 1.67
C THR A 99 -8.66 21.55 1.42
N SER A 100 -8.62 22.67 0.68
CA SER A 100 -7.39 23.42 0.43
C SER A 100 -7.27 24.57 1.41
N TYR A 101 -6.45 24.37 2.43
CA TYR A 101 -6.04 25.45 3.32
C TYR A 101 -4.89 26.23 2.71
N THR A 102 -4.72 27.48 3.14
CA THR A 102 -3.76 28.42 2.53
C THR A 102 -2.88 29.09 3.57
N ASP A 103 -1.62 29.35 3.19
CA ASP A 103 -0.75 30.35 3.82
C ASP A 103 -0.81 31.65 3.00
N GLY A 104 -1.48 32.67 3.54
CA GLY A 104 -1.81 33.87 2.79
C GLY A 104 -2.66 33.56 1.55
N THR A 105 -2.06 33.66 0.36
CA THR A 105 -2.71 33.37 -0.94
C THR A 105 -2.31 32.02 -1.53
N LYS A 106 -1.35 31.33 -0.93
CA LYS A 106 -0.81 30.08 -1.47
C LYS A 106 -1.49 28.88 -0.82
N PRO A 107 -2.04 27.92 -1.58
CA PRO A 107 -2.45 26.64 -1.02
C PRO A 107 -1.24 25.88 -0.48
N TYR A 108 -1.43 25.09 0.58
CA TYR A 108 -0.38 24.20 1.06
C TYR A 108 -0.13 23.02 0.11
N SER A 109 1.10 22.51 0.14
CA SER A 109 1.52 21.28 -0.53
C SER A 109 0.65 20.08 -0.11
N LYS A 110 0.59 19.05 -0.96
CA LYS A 110 -0.35 17.94 -0.80
C LYS A 110 0.19 16.85 0.14
N VAL A 111 -0.59 16.49 1.16
CA VAL A 111 -0.39 15.31 2.02
C VAL A 111 -1.74 14.60 2.14
N VAL A 112 -1.92 13.45 1.47
CA VAL A 112 -3.24 12.80 1.33
C VAL A 112 -3.60 11.94 2.55
N ASP A 113 -3.77 12.58 3.70
CA ASP A 113 -4.18 11.95 4.94
C ASP A 113 -5.34 12.73 5.58
N PRO A 114 -6.55 12.69 4.98
CA PRO A 114 -7.69 13.45 5.47
C PRO A 114 -8.08 13.02 6.88
N GLN A 115 -8.62 13.97 7.65
CA GLN A 115 -9.25 13.68 8.93
C GLN A 115 -10.59 12.98 8.68
N ASP A 116 -10.60 11.66 8.80
CA ASP A 116 -11.78 10.84 8.51
C ASP A 116 -11.77 9.54 9.33
N ALA A 117 -12.89 8.81 9.32
CA ALA A 117 -13.01 7.49 9.92
C ALA A 117 -13.83 6.55 9.03
N MET A 118 -13.40 5.29 8.94
CA MET A 118 -14.14 4.26 8.21
C MET A 118 -14.15 2.93 8.94
N ILE A 119 -15.18 2.14 8.63
CA ILE A 119 -15.15 0.70 8.85
C ILE A 119 -14.06 0.13 7.96
N SER A 120 -12.98 -0.37 8.58
CA SER A 120 -11.83 -0.94 7.90
C SER A 120 -11.94 -2.46 7.74
N ASN A 121 -12.77 -3.11 8.58
CA ASN A 121 -13.05 -4.53 8.52
C ASN A 121 -14.53 -4.76 8.87
N ALA A 122 -15.22 -5.55 8.07
CA ALA A 122 -16.58 -6.04 8.32
C ALA A 122 -16.76 -7.30 7.47
N ALA A 123 -16.34 -8.44 8.00
CA ALA A 123 -16.25 -9.67 7.22
C ALA A 123 -16.57 -10.91 8.03
N ILE A 124 -17.00 -11.94 7.31
CA ILE A 124 -17.12 -13.31 7.79
C ILE A 124 -16.08 -14.15 7.06
N ASN A 125 -15.40 -15.03 7.80
CA ASN A 125 -14.48 -16.00 7.25
C ASN A 125 -14.89 -17.40 7.68
N TYR A 126 -14.80 -18.36 6.77
CA TYR A 126 -15.02 -19.77 7.08
C TYR A 126 -13.82 -20.60 6.62
N LYS A 127 -13.11 -21.21 7.56
CA LYS A 127 -11.97 -22.09 7.29
C LYS A 127 -12.39 -23.55 7.41
N VAL A 128 -12.25 -24.30 6.32
CA VAL A 128 -12.49 -25.75 6.27
C VAL A 128 -11.25 -26.44 5.69
N GLY A 129 -10.57 -27.23 6.53
CA GLY A 129 -9.27 -27.79 6.19
C GLY A 129 -8.27 -26.69 5.79
N ASP A 130 -7.72 -26.81 4.59
CA ASP A 130 -6.76 -25.85 4.01
C ASP A 130 -7.41 -24.77 3.13
N THR A 131 -8.75 -24.70 3.12
CA THR A 131 -9.51 -23.72 2.35
C THR A 131 -10.07 -22.63 3.28
N LEU A 132 -9.92 -21.38 2.87
CA LEU A 132 -10.50 -20.21 3.49
C LEU A 132 -11.49 -19.56 2.53
N LEU A 133 -12.74 -19.43 2.97
CA LEU A 133 -13.75 -18.60 2.33
C LEU A 133 -13.86 -17.27 3.07
N HIS A 134 -13.94 -16.18 2.34
CA HIS A 134 -14.09 -14.84 2.87
C HIS A 134 -15.22 -14.12 2.17
N ALA A 135 -16.01 -13.36 2.93
CA ALA A 135 -16.96 -12.41 2.40
C ALA A 135 -17.00 -11.15 3.28
N GLY A 136 -16.83 -9.99 2.65
CA GLY A 136 -16.99 -8.68 3.27
C GLY A 136 -15.80 -7.76 3.07
N ARG A 137 -15.69 -6.76 3.96
CA ARG A 137 -14.65 -5.74 3.94
C ARG A 137 -13.40 -6.20 4.70
N GLY A 138 -12.24 -6.07 4.07
CA GLY A 138 -10.96 -6.36 4.70
C GLY A 138 -9.76 -5.79 3.95
N GLN A 139 -8.57 -6.21 4.37
CA GLN A 139 -7.32 -5.85 3.69
C GLN A 139 -6.94 -6.95 2.70
N VAL A 140 -6.64 -6.58 1.46
CA VAL A 140 -6.14 -7.48 0.41
C VAL A 140 -4.79 -6.93 -0.08
N ASN A 141 -3.73 -7.67 0.18
CA ASN A 141 -2.38 -7.40 -0.28
C ASN A 141 -1.87 -8.65 -0.99
N LEU A 142 -1.53 -8.54 -2.28
CA LEU A 142 -0.99 -9.65 -3.05
C LEU A 142 0.49 -9.43 -3.36
N ASP A 143 1.28 -10.46 -3.06
CA ASP A 143 2.74 -10.51 -3.27
C ASP A 143 3.49 -9.25 -2.79
N ASN A 144 4.27 -8.58 -3.64
CA ASN A 144 5.02 -7.38 -3.27
C ASN A 144 4.16 -6.10 -3.23
N GLN A 145 2.86 -6.19 -3.53
CA GLN A 145 1.89 -5.09 -3.62
C GLN A 145 2.11 -4.11 -4.79
N ARG A 146 2.87 -4.50 -5.82
CA ARG A 146 3.08 -3.67 -7.04
C ARG A 146 1.78 -3.45 -7.82
N PHE A 147 0.87 -4.42 -7.75
CA PHE A 147 -0.42 -4.41 -8.46
C PHE A 147 -1.61 -4.23 -7.54
N ILE A 148 -1.69 -5.03 -6.47
CA ILE A 148 -2.82 -5.05 -5.53
C ILE A 148 -2.31 -4.82 -4.11
N GLY A 149 -2.60 -3.65 -3.55
CA GLY A 149 -2.13 -3.23 -2.25
C GLY A 149 -3.10 -2.34 -1.48
N THR A 150 -2.96 -2.32 -0.16
CA THR A 150 -3.79 -1.51 0.74
C THR A 150 -3.21 -0.11 0.98
N VAL A 151 -2.01 0.20 0.47
CA VAL A 151 -1.37 1.50 0.70
C VAL A 151 -1.21 1.81 2.20
N GLY A 152 -0.78 0.80 2.98
CA GLY A 152 -0.66 0.89 4.46
C GLY A 152 0.31 1.97 4.99
N TRP A 153 1.02 2.66 4.09
CA TRP A 153 1.81 3.85 4.39
C TRP A 153 0.94 5.06 4.73
N ARG A 154 -0.13 5.32 3.98
CA ARG A 154 -1.04 6.46 4.24
C ARG A 154 -1.75 6.25 5.56
N GLN A 155 -2.12 7.30 6.28
CA GLN A 155 -2.82 7.19 7.56
C GLN A 155 -4.20 6.57 7.40
N LEU A 156 -4.89 6.85 6.29
CA LEU A 156 -6.12 6.16 5.92
C LEU A 156 -5.81 5.10 4.85
N GLU A 157 -5.45 3.88 5.28
CA GLU A 157 -5.20 2.80 4.33
C GLU A 157 -6.47 2.36 3.59
N ARG A 158 -6.30 1.67 2.46
CA ARG A 158 -7.37 1.10 1.66
C ARG A 158 -7.89 -0.19 2.27
N SER A 159 -9.21 -0.34 2.30
CA SER A 159 -9.91 -1.61 2.50
C SER A 159 -10.66 -2.00 1.23
N TYR A 160 -10.80 -3.29 1.01
CA TYR A 160 -11.48 -3.90 -0.14
C TYR A 160 -12.72 -4.63 0.33
N ASP A 161 -13.80 -4.47 -0.42
CA ASP A 161 -15.02 -5.27 -0.31
C ASP A 161 -14.90 -6.43 -1.29
N SER A 162 -14.83 -7.65 -0.76
CA SER A 162 -14.49 -8.81 -1.58
C SER A 162 -15.19 -10.08 -1.13
N VAL A 163 -15.31 -11.01 -2.07
CA VAL A 163 -15.55 -12.43 -1.82
C VAL A 163 -14.35 -13.18 -2.37
N PHE A 164 -13.72 -14.04 -1.58
CA PHE A 164 -12.62 -14.84 -2.09
C PHE A 164 -12.57 -16.24 -1.51
N VAL A 165 -11.96 -17.13 -2.27
CA VAL A 165 -11.51 -18.44 -1.82
C VAL A 165 -9.98 -18.48 -1.90
N ALA A 166 -9.35 -18.94 -0.83
CA ALA A 166 -7.93 -19.26 -0.81
C ALA A 166 -7.75 -20.72 -0.40
N ASN A 167 -6.87 -21.46 -1.06
CA ASN A 167 -6.65 -22.88 -0.81
C ASN A 167 -5.16 -23.22 -0.79
N ASN A 168 -4.78 -24.09 0.15
CA ASN A 168 -3.41 -24.62 0.30
C ASN A 168 -3.38 -26.16 0.40
N SER A 169 -4.40 -26.86 -0.08
CA SER A 169 -4.50 -28.33 0.10
C SER A 169 -3.53 -29.12 -0.77
N ILE A 170 -2.95 -28.48 -1.80
CA ILE A 170 -1.91 -29.07 -2.63
C ILE A 170 -0.55 -28.65 -2.07
N LYS A 171 0.32 -29.63 -1.77
CA LYS A 171 1.65 -29.37 -1.23
C LYS A 171 2.40 -28.34 -2.07
N ASN A 172 2.98 -27.34 -1.39
CA ASN A 172 3.75 -26.23 -1.95
C ASN A 172 2.96 -25.22 -2.80
N LEU A 173 1.67 -25.43 -3.03
CA LEU A 173 0.82 -24.56 -3.85
C LEU A 173 -0.19 -23.81 -2.98
N SER A 174 -0.22 -22.49 -3.15
CA SER A 174 -1.24 -21.60 -2.62
C SER A 174 -1.97 -20.95 -3.78
N VAL A 175 -3.30 -21.03 -3.79
CA VAL A 175 -4.14 -20.37 -4.80
C VAL A 175 -5.16 -19.46 -4.15
N LEU A 176 -5.46 -18.35 -4.81
CA LEU A 176 -6.52 -17.41 -4.44
C LEU A 176 -7.29 -17.00 -5.69
N ALA A 177 -8.61 -17.02 -5.56
CA ALA A 177 -9.53 -16.40 -6.51
C ALA A 177 -10.44 -15.44 -5.74
N ALA A 178 -10.44 -14.17 -6.12
CA ALA A 178 -11.23 -13.14 -5.48
C ALA A 178 -12.06 -12.37 -6.50
N TRP A 179 -13.28 -12.05 -6.12
CA TRP A 179 -14.06 -10.98 -6.73
C TRP A 179 -14.06 -9.80 -5.75
N VAL A 180 -13.55 -8.66 -6.21
CA VAL A 180 -13.54 -7.41 -5.47
C VAL A 180 -14.59 -6.52 -6.11
N TYR A 181 -15.57 -6.09 -5.32
CA TYR A 181 -16.70 -5.30 -5.79
C TYR A 181 -16.68 -3.86 -5.28
N GLY A 182 -15.77 -3.53 -4.35
CA GLY A 182 -15.56 -2.16 -3.92
C GLY A 182 -14.24 -1.95 -3.18
N PHE A 183 -13.84 -0.70 -3.03
CA PHE A 183 -12.74 -0.29 -2.16
C PHE A 183 -12.95 1.12 -1.61
N ALA A 184 -12.41 1.39 -0.42
CA ALA A 184 -12.48 2.69 0.25
C ALA A 184 -11.17 2.99 1.00
N GLY A 185 -10.91 4.25 1.34
CA GLY A 185 -9.68 4.72 1.99
C GLY A 185 -8.80 5.56 1.04
N VAL A 186 -7.53 5.79 1.42
CA VAL A 186 -6.44 6.49 0.69
C VAL A 186 -6.69 7.92 0.20
N SER A 187 -7.87 8.27 -0.29
CA SER A 187 -8.25 9.65 -0.62
C SER A 187 -9.68 9.99 -0.20
N GLY A 188 -10.35 9.10 0.53
CA GLY A 188 -11.69 9.32 1.07
C GLY A 188 -12.34 8.02 1.56
N THR A 189 -13.48 8.15 2.22
CA THR A 189 -14.20 7.02 2.87
C THR A 189 -15.40 6.51 2.07
N THR A 190 -15.77 7.21 1.00
CA THR A 190 -16.78 6.74 0.06
C THR A 190 -16.25 5.51 -0.68
N THR A 191 -17.02 4.43 -0.68
CA THR A 191 -16.68 3.22 -1.43
C THR A 191 -16.77 3.50 -2.92
N ALA A 192 -15.65 3.31 -3.62
CA ALA A 192 -15.64 3.22 -5.06
C ALA A 192 -15.97 1.77 -5.45
N ASP A 193 -17.07 1.58 -6.18
CA ASP A 193 -17.40 0.27 -6.72
C ASP A 193 -16.32 -0.16 -7.73
N THR A 194 -16.10 -1.46 -7.86
CA THR A 194 -15.29 -2.05 -8.94
C THR A 194 -15.92 -3.37 -9.38
N ASN A 195 -15.42 -3.95 -10.46
CA ASN A 195 -15.74 -5.32 -10.86
C ASN A 195 -14.44 -6.03 -11.19
N THR A 196 -13.63 -6.26 -10.15
CA THR A 196 -12.27 -6.75 -10.30
C THR A 196 -12.21 -8.23 -9.95
N VAL A 197 -11.59 -9.03 -10.81
CA VAL A 197 -11.30 -10.45 -10.53
C VAL A 197 -9.80 -10.60 -10.34
N LEU A 198 -9.40 -11.23 -9.25
CA LEU A 198 -8.00 -11.48 -8.92
C LEU A 198 -7.76 -12.98 -8.84
N LEU A 199 -6.94 -13.50 -9.75
CA LEU A 199 -6.43 -14.87 -9.73
C LEU A 199 -4.95 -14.81 -9.36
N HIS A 200 -4.57 -15.56 -8.34
CA HIS A 200 -3.21 -15.54 -7.81
C HIS A 200 -2.77 -16.93 -7.38
N ALA A 201 -1.66 -17.41 -7.92
CA ALA A 201 -1.08 -18.71 -7.60
C ALA A 201 0.39 -18.56 -7.21
N VAL A 202 0.77 -19.22 -6.12
CA VAL A 202 2.15 -19.26 -5.62
C VAL A 202 2.57 -20.70 -5.47
N TYR A 203 3.62 -21.10 -6.18
CA TYR A 203 4.21 -22.42 -6.08
C TYR A 203 5.65 -22.35 -5.55
N ASN A 204 5.89 -23.02 -4.43
CA ASN A 204 7.22 -23.14 -3.83
C ASN A 204 7.95 -24.34 -4.46
N VAL A 205 8.74 -24.08 -5.49
CA VAL A 205 9.49 -25.12 -6.22
C VAL A 205 10.53 -25.75 -5.30
N MET A 206 11.29 -24.90 -4.59
CA MET A 206 12.29 -25.26 -3.58
C MET A 206 12.48 -24.08 -2.61
N PRO A 207 13.17 -24.23 -1.46
CA PRO A 207 13.32 -23.14 -0.49
C PRO A 207 13.88 -21.83 -1.08
N GLU A 208 14.69 -21.94 -2.13
CA GLU A 208 15.38 -20.85 -2.81
C GLU A 208 14.60 -20.31 -4.03
N LEU A 209 13.47 -20.92 -4.42
CA LEU A 209 12.68 -20.51 -5.60
C LEU A 209 11.18 -20.68 -5.38
N LYS A 210 10.49 -19.55 -5.46
CA LYS A 210 9.03 -19.40 -5.48
C LYS A 210 8.63 -18.82 -6.83
N VAL A 211 7.68 -19.46 -7.49
CA VAL A 211 7.04 -18.99 -8.71
C VAL A 211 5.67 -18.45 -8.36
N THR A 212 5.39 -17.21 -8.72
CA THR A 212 4.07 -16.61 -8.62
C THR A 212 3.54 -16.39 -10.03
N ALA A 213 2.32 -16.83 -10.31
CA ALA A 213 1.58 -16.50 -11.52
C ALA A 213 0.29 -15.79 -11.12
N TYR A 214 -0.11 -14.79 -11.89
CA TYR A 214 -1.32 -14.04 -11.61
C TYR A 214 -2.03 -13.56 -12.87
N ASP A 215 -3.32 -13.32 -12.70
CA ASP A 215 -4.20 -12.66 -13.66
C ASP A 215 -5.15 -11.74 -12.87
N TYR A 216 -5.00 -10.44 -13.09
CA TYR A 216 -5.74 -9.38 -12.41
C TYR A 216 -6.55 -8.60 -13.44
N MET A 217 -7.85 -8.89 -13.50
CA MET A 217 -8.80 -8.24 -14.40
C MET A 217 -9.42 -7.05 -13.69
N ILE A 218 -9.03 -5.83 -14.04
CA ILE A 218 -9.57 -4.60 -13.44
C ILE A 218 -10.54 -3.97 -14.44
N ALA A 219 -11.83 -4.05 -14.12
CA ALA A 219 -12.88 -3.59 -15.03
C ALA A 219 -12.68 -2.16 -15.52
N ASN A 220 -13.00 -1.94 -16.80
CA ASN A 220 -12.83 -0.68 -17.53
C ASN A 220 -11.38 -0.12 -17.56
N THR A 221 -10.38 -0.87 -17.08
CA THR A 221 -8.98 -0.43 -17.04
C THR A 221 -8.11 -1.30 -17.93
N HIS A 222 -7.83 -2.54 -17.49
CA HIS A 222 -7.02 -3.51 -18.22
C HIS A 222 -7.07 -4.87 -17.51
N ASP A 223 -6.67 -5.92 -18.23
CA ASP A 223 -6.34 -7.23 -17.67
C ASP A 223 -4.82 -7.37 -17.59
N THR A 224 -4.30 -7.68 -16.41
CA THR A 224 -2.86 -7.85 -16.17
C THR A 224 -2.53 -9.30 -15.84
N TYR A 225 -1.79 -9.98 -16.71
CA TYR A 225 -1.24 -11.29 -16.41
C TYR A 225 0.28 -11.22 -16.30
N GLY A 226 0.84 -12.01 -15.39
CA GLY A 226 2.27 -11.94 -15.12
C GLY A 226 2.83 -13.13 -14.36
N LEU A 227 4.15 -13.16 -14.32
CA LEU A 227 4.95 -14.18 -13.67
C LEU A 227 6.05 -13.51 -12.84
N ALA A 228 6.20 -13.91 -11.58
CA ALA A 228 7.31 -13.50 -10.74
C ALA A 228 8.08 -14.70 -10.20
N LEU A 229 9.40 -14.66 -10.33
CA LEU A 229 10.35 -15.57 -9.71
C LEU A 229 10.98 -14.86 -8.53
N THR A 230 10.89 -15.45 -7.34
CA THR A 230 11.50 -14.88 -6.14
C THR A 230 12.22 -15.94 -5.34
N GLY A 231 13.27 -15.55 -4.63
CA GLY A 231 14.06 -16.51 -3.87
C GLY A 231 14.86 -15.88 -2.75
N ASN A 232 15.23 -16.72 -1.79
CA ASN A 232 16.17 -16.39 -0.73
C ASN A 232 17.26 -17.48 -0.70
N VAL A 233 18.50 -17.12 -1.00
CA VAL A 233 19.64 -18.02 -0.99
C VAL A 233 20.48 -17.71 0.24
N LYS A 234 20.64 -18.70 1.12
CA LYS A 234 21.52 -18.59 2.29
C LYS A 234 22.91 -19.10 1.92
N LEU A 235 23.90 -18.23 2.07
CA LEU A 235 25.33 -18.52 1.98
C LEU A 235 25.94 -18.33 3.37
N ASP A 236 27.14 -18.86 3.61
CA ASP A 236 27.76 -18.87 4.95
C ASP A 236 27.84 -17.49 5.62
N MET A 237 28.21 -16.45 4.86
CA MET A 237 28.33 -15.08 5.36
C MET A 237 27.29 -14.10 4.79
N ALA A 238 26.39 -14.58 3.91
CA ALA A 238 25.50 -13.72 3.16
C ALA A 238 24.11 -14.33 2.98
N LYS A 239 23.07 -13.51 3.02
CA LYS A 239 21.73 -13.89 2.57
C LYS A 239 21.42 -13.09 1.31
N LEU A 240 21.27 -13.78 0.20
CA LEU A 240 20.86 -13.17 -1.06
C LEU A 240 19.34 -13.31 -1.21
N ASN A 241 18.71 -12.30 -1.78
CA ASN A 241 17.33 -12.36 -2.25
C ASN A 241 17.24 -11.78 -3.65
N TYR A 242 16.30 -12.28 -4.45
CA TYR A 242 16.09 -11.81 -5.80
C TYR A 242 14.61 -11.78 -6.15
N ARG A 243 14.27 -10.91 -7.11
CA ARG A 243 13.01 -10.93 -7.87
C ARG A 243 13.32 -10.77 -9.35
N ALA A 244 12.69 -11.59 -10.17
CA ALA A 244 12.55 -11.34 -11.60
C ALA A 244 11.07 -11.44 -11.94
N GLU A 245 10.49 -10.40 -12.52
CA GLU A 245 9.06 -10.34 -12.82
C GLU A 245 8.82 -9.77 -14.21
N TYR A 246 7.81 -10.30 -14.89
CA TYR A 246 7.28 -9.77 -16.13
C TYR A 246 5.75 -9.77 -16.08
N ALA A 247 5.13 -8.72 -16.58
CA ALA A 247 3.68 -8.63 -16.75
C ALA A 247 3.29 -7.91 -18.04
N SER A 248 2.12 -8.24 -18.56
CA SER A 248 1.53 -7.59 -19.73
C SER A 248 0.12 -7.12 -19.39
N GLN A 249 -0.28 -5.99 -19.97
CA GLN A 249 -1.61 -5.41 -19.87
C GLN A 249 -2.28 -5.42 -21.24
N ASN A 250 -3.46 -6.00 -21.27
CA ASN A 250 -4.35 -6.02 -22.41
C ASN A 250 -5.66 -5.29 -22.09
N ASP A 251 -6.46 -5.02 -23.11
CA ASP A 251 -7.82 -4.50 -22.97
C ASP A 251 -8.60 -5.22 -21.87
N ALA A 252 -9.34 -4.45 -21.07
CA ALA A 252 -10.17 -5.00 -20.00
C ALA A 252 -11.26 -5.92 -20.59
N THR A 253 -11.34 -7.15 -20.08
CA THR A 253 -12.46 -8.06 -20.42
C THR A 253 -13.66 -7.89 -19.50
N MET A 254 -13.45 -7.24 -18.35
CA MET A 254 -14.47 -6.95 -17.35
C MET A 254 -14.96 -5.51 -17.47
N GLU A 255 -16.25 -5.32 -17.25
CA GLU A 255 -16.89 -4.00 -17.28
C GLU A 255 -17.62 -3.68 -15.97
N LYS A 256 -17.79 -2.39 -15.71
CA LYS A 256 -18.61 -1.89 -14.60
C LYS A 256 -19.47 -0.70 -15.05
N GLY A 257 -20.77 -0.78 -14.79
CA GLY A 257 -21.76 0.26 -15.08
C GLY A 257 -22.34 0.16 -16.50
N THR A 258 -23.06 1.20 -16.94
CA THR A 258 -23.67 1.29 -18.29
C THR A 258 -22.84 2.14 -19.25
N GLN A 259 -21.57 2.42 -18.93
CA GLN A 259 -20.72 3.19 -19.82
C GLN A 259 -20.55 2.42 -21.15
N THR A 260 -20.65 3.13 -22.26
CA THR A 260 -20.18 2.62 -23.57
C THR A 260 -18.82 1.99 -23.34
N PRO A 261 -18.52 0.79 -23.86
CA PRO A 261 -17.20 0.19 -23.71
C PRO A 261 -16.18 1.19 -24.23
N THR A 262 -15.50 1.89 -23.32
CA THR A 262 -14.15 2.33 -23.64
C THR A 262 -13.40 1.02 -23.62
N THR A 263 -13.36 0.34 -24.76
CA THR A 263 -12.38 -0.70 -25.03
C THR A 263 -11.05 -0.05 -24.69
N GLY A 264 -10.59 -0.25 -23.46
CA GLY A 264 -9.37 0.37 -22.96
C GLY A 264 -8.30 -0.24 -23.82
N LYS A 265 -7.66 0.55 -24.69
CA LYS A 265 -6.68 0.08 -25.69
C LYS A 265 -5.37 -0.33 -24.99
N ALA A 266 -5.46 -1.11 -23.94
CA ALA A 266 -4.33 -1.43 -23.09
C ALA A 266 -3.43 -2.38 -23.87
N ASP A 267 -2.23 -1.89 -24.13
CA ASP A 267 -1.15 -2.58 -24.79
C ASP A 267 0.12 -2.06 -24.13
N ALA A 268 0.52 -2.71 -23.04
CA ALA A 268 1.61 -2.27 -22.19
C ALA A 268 2.29 -3.47 -21.52
N TYR A 269 3.55 -3.31 -21.14
CA TYR A 269 4.32 -4.35 -20.48
C TYR A 269 5.23 -3.80 -19.38
N TYR A 270 5.61 -4.70 -18.50
CA TYR A 270 6.34 -4.42 -17.27
C TYR A 270 7.39 -5.48 -17.03
N TYR A 271 8.53 -5.07 -16.49
CA TYR A 271 9.44 -6.01 -15.85
C TYR A 271 10.21 -5.38 -14.69
N ASN A 272 10.60 -6.23 -13.75
CA ASN A 272 11.40 -5.85 -12.59
C ASN A 272 12.47 -6.90 -12.32
N LEU A 273 13.71 -6.43 -12.17
CA LEU A 273 14.85 -7.22 -11.75
C LEU A 273 15.43 -6.61 -10.47
N ASP A 274 15.30 -7.32 -9.35
CA ASP A 274 15.77 -6.90 -8.03
C ASP A 274 16.77 -7.93 -7.50
N LEU A 275 17.91 -7.45 -7.01
CA LEU A 275 18.89 -8.25 -6.29
C LEU A 275 19.28 -7.56 -4.99
N GLY A 276 19.24 -8.30 -3.89
CA GLY A 276 19.61 -7.84 -2.57
C GLY A 276 20.53 -8.83 -1.85
N ALA A 277 21.41 -8.29 -1.00
CA ALA A 277 22.31 -9.04 -0.14
C ALA A 277 22.27 -8.49 1.28
N ASN A 278 22.31 -9.38 2.27
CA ASN A 278 22.60 -9.07 3.66
C ASN A 278 23.85 -9.82 4.11
N VAL A 279 24.94 -9.08 4.34
CA VAL A 279 26.24 -9.61 4.78
C VAL A 279 26.51 -9.08 6.18
N ASN A 280 26.31 -9.92 7.20
CA ASN A 280 26.50 -9.56 8.60
C ASN A 280 25.82 -8.23 9.02
N GLY A 281 24.62 -7.97 8.51
CA GLY A 281 23.85 -6.76 8.80
C GLY A 281 24.01 -5.64 7.77
N ILE A 282 25.07 -5.66 6.94
CA ILE A 282 25.20 -4.73 5.81
C ILE A 282 24.19 -5.14 4.74
N LEU A 283 23.30 -4.22 4.39
CA LEU A 283 22.29 -4.39 3.36
C LEU A 283 22.80 -3.71 2.09
N ALA A 284 22.90 -4.45 1.00
CA ALA A 284 23.23 -3.90 -0.31
C ALA A 284 22.21 -4.41 -1.34
N GLY A 285 21.86 -3.61 -2.33
CA GLY A 285 20.99 -4.09 -3.40
C GLY A 285 20.95 -3.16 -4.61
N VAL A 286 20.49 -3.71 -5.72
CA VAL A 286 20.24 -3.02 -6.98
C VAL A 286 18.87 -3.44 -7.50
N ASN A 287 18.17 -2.55 -8.17
CA ASN A 287 16.92 -2.83 -8.84
C ASN A 287 16.85 -2.07 -10.16
N TYR A 288 16.29 -2.72 -11.18
CA TYR A 288 15.84 -2.07 -12.40
C TYR A 288 14.38 -2.41 -12.62
N GLU A 289 13.51 -1.39 -12.60
CA GLU A 289 12.09 -1.52 -12.89
C GLU A 289 11.74 -0.76 -14.18
N PHE A 290 10.93 -1.39 -15.02
CA PHE A 290 10.47 -0.85 -16.29
C PHE A 290 8.96 -0.91 -16.37
N LEU A 291 8.35 0.22 -16.73
CA LEU A 291 6.95 0.42 -17.06
C LEU A 291 6.90 1.00 -18.47
N SER A 292 6.31 0.28 -19.43
CA SER A 292 6.27 0.75 -20.83
C SER A 292 5.56 2.09 -20.95
N GLY A 293 6.02 2.91 -21.90
CA GLY A 293 5.38 4.15 -22.28
C GLY A 293 4.38 3.98 -23.42
N ALA A 294 3.48 4.95 -23.55
CA ALA A 294 2.72 5.11 -24.78
C ALA A 294 3.65 5.57 -25.91
N ASN A 295 3.38 5.08 -27.12
CA ASN A 295 4.06 5.58 -28.30
C ASN A 295 3.26 6.72 -28.97
N ALA A 296 3.96 7.63 -29.62
CA ALA A 296 3.32 8.77 -30.27
C ALA A 296 2.56 8.39 -31.57
N SER A 297 2.76 7.17 -32.09
CA SER A 297 2.37 6.77 -33.45
C SER A 297 1.56 5.47 -33.55
N GLY A 298 1.20 4.83 -32.44
CA GLY A 298 0.61 3.49 -32.40
C GLY A 298 -0.49 3.31 -31.35
N SER A 299 -0.75 2.04 -30.99
CA SER A 299 -1.79 1.63 -30.04
C SER A 299 -1.29 1.45 -28.60
N GLU A 300 0.03 1.47 -28.40
CA GLU A 300 0.65 1.19 -27.10
C GLU A 300 0.26 2.25 -26.07
N THR A 301 -0.05 1.78 -24.86
CA THR A 301 -0.42 2.61 -23.72
C THR A 301 0.69 2.62 -22.67
N ALA A 302 0.69 3.63 -21.80
CA ALA A 302 1.54 3.61 -20.63
C ALA A 302 1.06 2.55 -19.63
N PHE A 303 1.98 1.73 -19.12
CA PHE A 303 1.67 0.72 -18.12
C PHE A 303 1.11 1.37 -16.85
N SER A 304 0.05 0.82 -16.25
CA SER A 304 -0.60 1.45 -15.09
C SER A 304 -0.85 0.48 -13.95
N THR A 305 -0.83 0.97 -12.70
CA THR A 305 -1.06 0.12 -11.52
C THR A 305 -2.02 0.78 -10.53
N PRO A 306 -3.31 0.93 -10.87
CA PRO A 306 -4.26 1.77 -10.14
C PRO A 306 -4.52 1.32 -8.70
N LEU A 307 -4.29 0.03 -8.39
CA LEU A 307 -4.53 -0.55 -7.07
C LEU A 307 -3.22 -0.84 -6.30
N ALA A 308 -2.07 -0.31 -6.75
CA ALA A 308 -0.78 -0.54 -6.11
C ALA A 308 -0.61 0.16 -4.76
N THR A 309 0.32 -0.34 -3.96
CA THR A 309 0.95 0.44 -2.87
C THR A 309 2.10 1.28 -3.44
N GLY A 310 1.76 2.35 -4.16
CA GLY A 310 2.71 3.16 -4.96
C GLY A 310 3.93 3.65 -4.20
N HIS A 311 3.77 4.24 -3.00
CA HIS A 311 4.85 4.79 -2.16
C HIS A 311 6.01 3.83 -1.82
N LYS A 312 5.84 2.52 -2.08
CA LYS A 312 6.91 1.53 -1.90
C LYS A 312 7.89 1.49 -3.09
N PHE A 313 7.48 2.02 -4.23
CA PHE A 313 8.16 1.94 -5.53
C PHE A 313 8.44 3.35 -6.06
N ASN A 314 9.44 3.48 -6.93
CA ASN A 314 9.71 4.69 -7.70
C ASN A 314 9.87 5.97 -6.86
N GLY A 315 10.67 5.87 -5.78
CA GLY A 315 10.99 6.97 -4.88
C GLY A 315 9.92 7.25 -3.82
N TRP A 316 10.35 7.77 -2.66
CA TRP A 316 9.47 8.16 -1.57
C TRP A 316 8.97 9.61 -1.68
N ALA A 317 9.55 10.42 -2.56
CA ALA A 317 9.04 11.74 -2.95
C ALA A 317 7.68 11.65 -3.66
N ASP A 318 7.23 10.43 -4.04
CA ASP A 318 5.93 10.15 -4.66
C ASP A 318 5.74 10.81 -6.04
N MET A 319 6.83 11.09 -6.77
CA MET A 319 6.75 11.71 -8.10
C MET A 319 6.12 10.79 -9.14
N PHE A 320 6.26 9.48 -8.94
CA PHE A 320 5.83 8.44 -9.89
C PHE A 320 4.76 7.51 -9.31
N LEU A 321 3.84 8.02 -8.49
CA LEU A 321 2.66 7.26 -8.04
C LEU A 321 1.77 6.80 -9.20
N GLY A 322 1.84 7.51 -10.33
CA GLY A 322 1.32 7.07 -11.62
C GLY A 322 2.42 7.15 -12.68
N THR A 323 2.41 6.20 -13.62
CA THR A 323 3.39 6.15 -14.71
C THR A 323 3.22 7.36 -15.64
N PRO A 324 4.31 8.06 -16.01
CA PRO A 324 4.28 9.08 -17.07
C PRO A 324 3.76 8.51 -18.39
N SER A 325 3.26 9.37 -19.28
CA SER A 325 2.84 8.97 -20.63
C SER A 325 3.95 8.29 -21.41
N GLY A 326 5.18 8.77 -21.26
CA GLY A 326 6.37 8.17 -21.86
C GLY A 326 6.89 6.92 -21.16
N GLY A 327 6.19 6.37 -20.15
CA GLY A 327 6.67 5.24 -19.37
C GLY A 327 7.68 5.64 -18.30
N LEU A 328 8.20 4.65 -17.58
CA LEU A 328 9.17 4.86 -16.52
C LEU A 328 10.20 3.72 -16.46
N LYS A 329 11.46 4.11 -16.39
CA LYS A 329 12.62 3.28 -16.04
C LYS A 329 13.16 3.81 -14.71
N ASP A 330 13.21 2.95 -13.71
CA ASP A 330 13.78 3.25 -12.38
C ASP A 330 14.94 2.30 -12.14
N PHE A 331 16.15 2.84 -12.25
CA PHE A 331 17.35 2.18 -11.77
C PHE A 331 17.68 2.70 -10.38
N ASN A 332 17.81 1.80 -9.40
CA ASN A 332 18.20 2.20 -8.06
C ASN A 332 19.23 1.29 -7.40
N VAL A 333 20.02 1.92 -6.54
CA VAL A 333 21.01 1.27 -5.68
C VAL A 333 20.69 1.54 -4.22
N ARG A 334 20.89 0.53 -3.38
CA ARG A 334 20.47 0.51 -1.98
C ARG A 334 21.65 0.12 -1.11
N LEU A 335 21.90 0.89 -0.07
CA LEU A 335 22.93 0.59 0.93
C LEU A 335 22.40 0.90 2.33
N GLY A 336 22.64 0.00 3.27
CA GLY A 336 22.15 0.16 4.62
C GLY A 336 22.82 -0.76 5.62
N TYR A 337 22.35 -0.67 6.85
CA TYR A 337 22.80 -1.53 7.94
C TYR A 337 21.64 -1.86 8.86
N THR A 338 21.61 -3.10 9.34
CA THR A 338 20.67 -3.51 10.38
C THR A 338 21.33 -4.42 11.39
N ALA A 339 21.05 -4.16 12.66
CA ALA A 339 21.48 -5.01 13.76
C ALA A 339 20.46 -4.96 14.90
N LYS A 340 20.42 -6.04 15.68
CA LYS A 340 19.56 -6.12 16.87
C LYS A 340 19.93 -4.99 17.83
N GLY A 341 18.93 -4.20 18.25
CA GLY A 341 19.11 -3.05 19.15
C GLY A 341 19.47 -1.73 18.44
N LEU A 342 20.11 -1.78 17.28
CA LEU A 342 20.47 -0.59 16.49
C LEU A 342 19.42 -0.22 15.43
N GLY A 343 18.46 -1.10 15.16
CA GLY A 343 17.41 -0.86 14.17
C GLY A 343 17.87 -1.15 12.75
N LYS A 344 17.27 -0.45 11.79
CA LYS A 344 17.58 -0.51 10.36
C LYS A 344 17.75 0.91 9.85
N LEU A 345 18.91 1.20 9.27
CA LEU A 345 19.17 2.37 8.43
C LEU A 345 19.30 1.89 6.98
N LEU A 346 18.65 2.56 6.05
CA LEU A 346 18.73 2.27 4.62
C LEU A 346 18.70 3.57 3.85
N ALA A 347 19.64 3.72 2.92
CA ALA A 347 19.63 4.75 1.90
C ALA A 347 19.38 4.12 0.53
N VAL A 348 18.70 4.85 -0.35
CA VAL A 348 18.41 4.48 -1.72
C VAL A 348 18.71 5.67 -2.62
N TYR A 349 19.34 5.41 -3.76
CA TYR A 349 19.47 6.40 -4.82
C TYR A 349 18.78 5.87 -6.07
N HIS A 350 17.93 6.69 -6.66
CA HIS A 350 17.17 6.41 -7.88
C HIS A 350 17.65 7.31 -9.02
N ASP A 351 17.72 6.73 -10.21
CA ASP A 351 17.85 7.43 -11.50
C ASP A 351 16.62 7.09 -12.34
N PHE A 352 15.90 8.12 -12.79
CA PHE A 352 14.62 7.98 -13.48
C PHE A 352 14.73 8.45 -14.92
N THR A 353 14.36 7.57 -15.85
CA THR A 353 14.24 7.92 -17.27
C THR A 353 12.92 7.42 -17.86
N ALA A 354 12.49 8.00 -18.97
CA ALA A 354 11.30 7.56 -19.68
C ALA A 354 11.61 6.39 -20.63
N ASP A 355 10.60 5.61 -20.96
CA ASP A 355 10.70 4.62 -22.03
C ASP A 355 10.75 5.30 -23.40
N THR A 356 9.84 6.25 -23.61
CA THR A 356 9.72 7.10 -24.79
C THR A 356 9.61 8.57 -24.38
N THR A 357 9.86 9.50 -25.31
CA THR A 357 9.73 10.94 -25.05
C THR A 357 8.32 11.49 -25.29
N THR A 358 7.32 10.61 -25.48
CA THR A 358 5.93 10.97 -25.77
C THR A 358 5.34 11.84 -24.67
N GLY A 359 5.09 13.12 -25.00
CA GLY A 359 4.55 14.11 -24.05
C GLY A 359 5.58 14.72 -23.09
N LEU A 360 6.88 14.39 -23.23
CA LEU A 360 7.93 14.76 -22.26
C LEU A 360 9.06 15.60 -22.85
N GLY A 361 9.30 15.50 -24.16
CA GLY A 361 10.36 16.24 -24.87
C GLY A 361 11.77 15.67 -24.72
N THR A 362 12.12 15.21 -23.51
CA THR A 362 13.33 14.41 -23.22
C THR A 362 12.93 13.16 -22.43
N ASP A 363 13.87 12.23 -22.21
CA ASP A 363 13.68 11.03 -21.41
C ASP A 363 14.16 11.20 -19.95
N ASP A 364 14.92 12.25 -19.64
CA ASP A 364 15.43 12.49 -18.30
C ASP A 364 14.32 12.99 -17.35
N LEU A 365 13.92 12.08 -16.44
CA LEU A 365 12.91 12.29 -15.41
C LEU A 365 13.54 12.57 -14.04
N GLY A 366 14.84 12.83 -13.95
CA GLY A 366 15.50 13.24 -12.70
C GLY A 366 16.01 12.08 -11.84
N SER A 367 16.33 12.41 -10.59
CA SER A 367 16.92 11.47 -9.64
C SER A 367 16.44 11.74 -8.22
N GLU A 368 16.57 10.74 -7.34
CA GLU A 368 16.11 10.87 -5.96
C GLU A 368 17.05 10.20 -4.97
N PHE A 369 17.31 10.88 -3.86
CA PHE A 369 17.96 10.31 -2.70
C PHE A 369 16.96 10.12 -1.56
N ASP A 370 16.97 8.91 -1.02
CA ASP A 370 16.03 8.42 -0.03
C ASP A 370 16.79 7.89 1.18
N ALA A 371 16.30 8.18 2.39
CA ALA A 371 16.85 7.61 3.63
C ALA A 371 15.77 7.26 4.65
N VAL A 372 15.88 6.09 5.28
CA VAL A 372 14.97 5.65 6.34
C VAL A 372 15.71 5.02 7.50
N TYR A 373 15.35 5.43 8.71
CA TYR A 373 15.73 4.79 9.95
C TYR A 373 14.49 4.31 10.70
N THR A 374 14.50 3.04 11.10
CA THR A 374 13.47 2.46 11.96
C THR A 374 14.09 1.67 13.09
N ASN A 375 13.59 1.86 14.31
CA ASN A 375 14.01 1.04 15.45
C ASN A 375 12.88 0.88 16.47
N LYS A 376 12.90 -0.22 17.22
CA LYS A 376 12.05 -0.37 18.39
C LYS A 376 12.48 0.65 19.44
N ILE A 377 11.51 1.29 20.10
CA ILE A 377 11.82 2.24 21.16
C ILE A 377 12.24 1.46 22.42
N PRO A 378 13.48 1.64 22.92
CA PRO A 378 13.94 0.93 24.12
C PRO A 378 13.03 1.22 25.32
N GLY A 379 12.69 0.17 26.08
CA GLY A 379 11.85 0.30 27.28
C GLY A 379 10.34 0.36 27.01
N VAL A 380 9.89 0.45 25.75
CA VAL A 380 8.46 0.45 25.41
C VAL A 380 8.14 -0.71 24.47
N ASN A 381 7.47 -1.73 25.01
CA ASN A 381 7.09 -2.90 24.21
C ASN A 381 6.15 -2.51 23.07
N ASN A 382 6.36 -3.11 21.90
CA ASN A 382 5.55 -2.93 20.69
C ASN A 382 5.49 -1.49 20.12
N LEU A 383 6.39 -0.61 20.53
CA LEU A 383 6.55 0.73 19.95
C LEU A 383 7.75 0.76 18.99
N THR A 384 7.52 1.24 17.77
CA THR A 384 8.56 1.44 16.75
C THR A 384 8.61 2.92 16.37
N GLY A 385 9.82 3.48 16.31
CA GLY A 385 10.08 4.82 15.78
C GLY A 385 10.50 4.78 14.31
N LEU A 386 10.19 5.86 13.60
CA LEU A 386 10.49 6.08 12.19
C LEU A 386 11.04 7.49 11.99
N LEU A 387 12.15 7.59 11.25
CA LEU A 387 12.61 8.80 10.59
C LEU A 387 12.79 8.46 9.10
N LYS A 388 12.23 9.26 8.21
CA LYS A 388 12.31 9.05 6.77
C LYS A 388 12.52 10.38 6.05
N TYR A 389 13.26 10.35 4.95
CA TYR A 389 13.58 11.50 4.13
C TYR A 389 13.58 11.10 2.65
N ALA A 390 13.13 12.02 1.80
CA ALA A 390 13.20 11.93 0.35
C ALA A 390 13.61 13.29 -0.23
N ASP A 391 14.52 13.29 -1.20
CA ASP A 391 15.04 14.45 -1.92
C ASP A 391 15.09 14.15 -3.42
N TYR A 392 14.08 14.59 -4.14
CA TYR A 392 13.97 14.42 -5.58
C TYR A 392 14.44 15.69 -6.28
N SER A 393 15.37 15.51 -7.22
CA SER A 393 15.84 16.54 -8.14
C SER A 393 15.23 16.30 -9.52
N LYS A 394 14.53 17.29 -10.06
CA LYS A 394 13.84 17.16 -11.34
C LYS A 394 14.82 17.00 -12.51
N GLY A 395 14.41 16.20 -13.49
CA GLY A 395 15.09 16.10 -14.77
C GLY A 395 14.75 17.24 -15.73
N THR A 396 15.12 17.05 -16.98
CA THR A 396 14.89 18.00 -18.08
C THR A 396 13.55 17.82 -18.80
N ALA A 397 12.79 16.76 -18.51
CA ALA A 397 11.47 16.54 -19.08
C ALA A 397 10.51 17.71 -18.77
N THR A 398 9.85 18.25 -19.79
CA THR A 398 9.03 19.45 -19.66
C THR A 398 7.67 19.16 -19.03
N GLY A 399 7.20 20.05 -18.14
CA GLY A 399 5.82 20.02 -17.63
C GLY A 399 5.51 18.87 -16.68
N TYR A 400 6.52 18.14 -16.20
CA TYR A 400 6.32 16.92 -15.43
C TYR A 400 6.54 17.12 -13.92
N THR A 401 7.68 17.70 -13.49
CA THR A 401 8.03 17.76 -12.05
C THR A 401 8.79 19.02 -11.60
N ASN A 402 8.71 19.31 -10.31
CA ASN A 402 9.60 20.21 -9.57
C ASN A 402 10.55 19.40 -8.69
N ASP A 403 11.56 20.06 -8.11
CA ASP A 403 12.33 19.47 -7.00
C ASP A 403 11.40 19.29 -5.80
N VAL A 404 11.51 18.15 -5.09
CA VAL A 404 10.61 17.81 -3.99
C VAL A 404 11.38 17.27 -2.81
N GLN A 405 11.10 17.81 -1.63
CA GLN A 405 11.69 17.35 -0.37
C GLN A 405 10.60 16.94 0.59
N LYS A 406 10.79 15.79 1.25
CA LYS A 406 9.86 15.28 2.25
C LYS A 406 10.56 14.72 3.46
N ILE A 407 10.00 14.98 4.64
CA ILE A 407 10.47 14.44 5.91
C ILE A 407 9.30 13.79 6.63
N TRP A 408 9.52 12.59 7.18
CA TRP A 408 8.57 11.95 8.08
C TRP A 408 9.22 11.61 9.41
N VAL A 409 8.47 11.86 10.48
CA VAL A 409 8.78 11.37 11.83
C VAL A 409 7.54 10.66 12.36
N GLY A 410 7.69 9.43 12.82
CA GLY A 410 6.53 8.64 13.24
C GLY A 410 6.80 7.70 14.39
N LEU A 411 5.72 7.35 15.08
CA LEU A 411 5.68 6.24 16.04
C LEU A 411 4.59 5.26 15.59
N ASP A 412 4.80 3.97 15.80
CA ASP A 412 3.83 2.91 15.52
C ASP A 412 3.73 2.00 16.75
N TYR A 413 2.60 2.08 17.47
CA TYR A 413 2.30 1.26 18.63
C TYR A 413 1.23 0.22 18.30
N LYS A 414 1.56 -1.05 18.45
CA LYS A 414 0.64 -2.17 18.18
C LYS A 414 0.34 -2.96 19.44
N PHE A 415 -0.92 -3.35 19.62
CA PHE A 415 -1.35 -4.13 20.77
C PHE A 415 -2.40 -5.17 20.38
N ALA A 416 -2.48 -6.22 21.19
CA ALA A 416 -3.50 -7.26 21.07
C ALA A 416 -3.93 -7.72 22.45
N LEU A 417 -5.24 -7.95 22.62
CA LEU A 417 -5.85 -8.50 23.83
C LEU A 417 -6.64 -9.75 23.43
N LYS A 418 -6.62 -10.75 24.32
CA LYS A 418 -7.46 -11.95 24.22
C LYS A 418 -8.58 -11.86 25.24
#